data_AF-A0A0F9GQ10-F1
#
_entry.id   AF-A0A0F9GQ10-F1
#
_cell.length_a   1.000
_cell.length_b   1.000
_cell.length_c   1.000
_cell.angle_alpha   90.00
_cell.angle_beta   90.00
_cell.angle_gamma   90.00
#
_symmetry.space_group_name_H-M   'P 1'
#
loop_
_entity.id
_entity.type
_entity.pdbx_description
1 polymer ?
#
loop_
_entity_poly.entity_id
_entity_poly.type
_entity_poly.pdbx_seq_one_letter_code
_entity_poly.pdbx_strand_id
1 'polypeptide(L)'
;MANHEPSAQGNVCVVCGADPVTYQWSDRSGEAMCTQCGTPYQLKWGSETQETEGAYPYLLLRDEWVPVVKRYYEETGAFAGLGTMLGEPAPGYRTFFAWVDTQYPDGVQSADG
;
A
#
# COMPACT_ATOMS: atom_id res chain seq x y z
N MET A 1 12.20 -14.46 -0.53
CA MET A 1 12.07 -12.99 -0.31
C MET A 1 11.05 -12.45 -1.30
N ALA A 2 10.26 -11.43 -0.96
CA ALA A 2 9.24 -10.88 -1.87
C ALA A 2 9.86 -10.41 -3.20
N ASN A 3 11.05 -9.80 -3.11
CA ASN A 3 11.84 -9.36 -4.26
C ASN A 3 12.41 -10.49 -5.15
N HIS A 4 12.06 -11.76 -4.94
CA HIS A 4 12.35 -12.83 -5.91
C HIS A 4 11.14 -13.15 -6.80
N GLU A 5 9.97 -12.61 -6.49
CA GLU A 5 8.79 -12.74 -7.34
C GLU A 5 9.00 -11.94 -8.63
N PRO A 6 8.68 -12.49 -9.82
CA PRO A 6 8.80 -11.75 -11.08
C PRO A 6 8.02 -10.44 -11.08
N SER A 7 6.81 -10.42 -10.49
CA SER A 7 5.98 -9.22 -10.38
C SER A 7 6.51 -8.16 -9.41
N ALA A 8 7.56 -8.46 -8.63
CA ALA A 8 8.21 -7.50 -7.75
C ALA A 8 9.32 -6.69 -8.44
N GLN A 9 9.71 -7.05 -9.68
CA GLN A 9 10.88 -6.48 -10.34
C GLN A 9 10.56 -5.18 -11.10
N GLY A 10 11.44 -4.18 -10.98
CA GLY A 10 11.42 -2.98 -11.84
C GLY A 10 10.21 -2.05 -11.67
N ASN A 11 9.47 -2.17 -10.56
CA ASN A 11 8.32 -1.32 -10.28
C ASN A 11 8.74 -0.03 -9.56
N VAL A 12 7.88 0.98 -9.64
CA VAL A 12 7.99 2.24 -8.88
C VAL A 12 6.87 2.31 -7.86
N CYS A 13 7.17 2.69 -6.63
CA CYS A 13 6.13 2.87 -5.61
C CYS A 13 5.31 4.14 -5.88
N VAL A 14 3.99 4.02 -6.03
CA VAL A 14 3.08 5.15 -6.32
C VAL A 14 2.99 6.18 -5.18
N VAL A 15 3.30 5.77 -3.94
CA VAL A 15 3.25 6.63 -2.75
C VAL A 15 4.57 7.36 -2.55
N CYS A 16 5.68 6.63 -2.40
CA CYS A 16 6.98 7.24 -2.05
C CYS A 16 7.95 7.45 -3.23
N GLY A 17 7.62 6.96 -4.42
CA GLY A 17 8.47 7.10 -5.61
C GLY A 17 9.72 6.21 -5.63
N ALA A 18 9.86 5.25 -4.71
CA ALA A 18 11.00 4.32 -4.69
C ALA A 18 11.14 3.56 -6.02
N ASP A 19 12.36 3.55 -6.59
CA ASP A 19 12.70 2.93 -7.88
C ASP A 19 14.11 2.27 -7.85
N PRO A 20 14.23 0.94 -7.98
CA PRO A 20 13.12 0.00 -7.92
C PRO A 20 12.57 -0.05 -6.49
N VAL A 21 11.24 -0.17 -6.37
CA VAL A 21 10.63 -0.47 -5.08
C VAL A 21 11.13 -1.83 -4.60
N THR A 22 11.41 -1.93 -3.29
CA THR A 22 11.67 -3.20 -2.64
C THR A 22 10.51 -3.55 -1.72
N TYR A 23 10.20 -4.84 -1.64
CA TYR A 23 9.04 -5.38 -0.94
C TYR A 23 9.43 -6.27 0.23
N GLN A 24 8.58 -6.27 1.25
CA GLN A 24 8.52 -7.28 2.31
C GLN A 24 7.17 -7.98 2.25
N TRP A 25 7.14 -9.30 2.43
CA TRP A 25 5.87 -10.04 2.49
C TRP A 25 5.04 -9.57 3.68
N SER A 26 3.73 -9.47 3.50
CA SER A 26 2.78 -9.37 4.60
C SER A 26 2.32 -10.79 4.99
N ASP A 27 1.52 -10.91 6.06
CA ASP A 27 0.97 -12.21 6.48
C ASP A 27 -0.23 -12.65 5.61
N ARG A 28 -0.67 -11.81 4.67
CA ARG A 28 -1.75 -12.12 3.75
C ARG A 28 -1.19 -12.74 2.46
N SER A 29 -1.86 -13.77 1.96
CA SER A 29 -1.46 -14.52 0.77
C SER A 29 -1.14 -13.62 -0.42
N GLY A 30 0.12 -13.66 -0.86
CA GLY A 30 0.60 -12.96 -2.05
C GLY A 30 0.65 -11.43 -1.94
N GLU A 31 0.31 -10.87 -0.78
CA GLU A 31 0.39 -9.45 -0.48
C GLU A 31 1.79 -9.11 0.05
N ALA A 32 2.36 -8.01 -0.43
CA ALA A 32 3.61 -7.46 0.05
C ALA A 32 3.51 -5.94 0.23
N MET A 33 4.38 -5.38 1.05
CA MET A 33 4.42 -3.94 1.31
C MET A 33 5.75 -3.37 0.82
N CYS A 34 5.71 -2.14 0.29
CA CYS A 34 6.92 -1.35 0.06
C CYS A 34 7.71 -1.21 1.37
N THR A 35 8.98 -1.56 1.36
CA THR A 35 9.86 -1.47 2.55
C THR A 35 10.15 -0.03 3.00
N GLN A 36 9.91 0.95 2.12
CA GLN A 36 10.18 2.35 2.40
C GLN A 36 8.98 3.10 3.00
N CYS A 37 7.76 2.85 2.52
CA CYS A 37 6.57 3.58 3.00
C CYS A 37 5.42 2.67 3.50
N GLY A 38 5.55 1.37 3.35
CA GLY A 38 4.55 0.41 3.80
C GLY A 38 3.32 0.27 2.89
N THR A 39 3.29 0.92 1.70
CA THR A 39 2.17 0.77 0.76
C THR A 39 1.98 -0.69 0.35
N PRO A 40 0.76 -1.24 0.49
CA PRO A 40 0.47 -2.64 0.17
C PRO A 40 0.21 -2.85 -1.33
N TYR A 41 0.68 -3.99 -1.83
CA TYR A 41 0.53 -4.46 -3.20
C TYR A 41 0.23 -5.96 -3.21
N GLN A 42 -0.62 -6.41 -4.13
CA GLN A 42 -0.73 -7.82 -4.47
C GLN A 42 0.37 -8.14 -5.50
N LEU A 43 1.21 -9.13 -5.20
CA LEU A 43 2.27 -9.58 -6.11
C LEU A 43 1.90 -10.87 -6.85
N LYS A 44 1.04 -11.71 -6.27
CA LYS A 44 0.56 -12.97 -6.88
C LYS A 44 -0.67 -13.49 -6.16
N TRP A 45 -1.39 -14.45 -6.74
CA TRP A 45 -2.51 -15.14 -6.06
C TRP A 45 -3.59 -14.18 -5.56
N GLY A 46 -3.89 -13.18 -6.37
CA GLY A 46 -4.96 -12.21 -6.18
C GLY A 46 -6.33 -12.81 -6.47
N SER A 47 -7.29 -11.94 -6.82
CA SER A 47 -8.62 -12.40 -7.24
C SER A 47 -8.57 -13.16 -8.58
N GLU A 48 -9.64 -13.89 -8.91
CA GLU A 48 -9.79 -14.53 -10.23
C GLU A 48 -9.63 -13.54 -11.39
N THR A 49 -10.19 -12.33 -11.23
CA THR A 49 -10.02 -11.24 -12.20
C THR A 49 -8.55 -10.84 -12.34
N GLN A 50 -7.82 -10.66 -11.23
CA GLN A 50 -6.41 -10.27 -11.24
C GLN A 50 -5.50 -11.34 -11.84
N GLU A 51 -5.78 -12.61 -11.58
CA GLU A 51 -5.07 -13.74 -12.20
C GLU A 51 -5.34 -13.82 -13.70
N THR A 52 -6.57 -13.48 -14.14
CA THR A 52 -6.93 -13.44 -15.57
C THR A 52 -6.25 -12.28 -16.29
N GLU A 53 -6.21 -11.10 -15.67
CA GLU A 53 -5.56 -9.91 -16.22
C GLU A 53 -4.03 -10.02 -16.23
N GLY A 54 -3.44 -10.65 -15.21
CA GLY A 54 -1.99 -10.87 -15.11
C GLY A 54 -1.15 -9.59 -14.96
N ALA A 55 -1.77 -8.43 -14.68
CA ALA A 55 -1.15 -7.11 -14.63
C ALA A 55 -0.47 -6.79 -13.29
N TYR A 56 0.16 -7.79 -12.66
CA TYR A 56 0.86 -7.59 -11.39
C TYR A 56 2.03 -6.59 -11.52
N PRO A 57 2.32 -5.81 -10.46
CA PRO A 57 1.66 -5.81 -9.15
C PRO A 57 0.38 -4.95 -9.13
N TYR A 58 -0.64 -5.40 -8.40
CA TYR A 58 -1.84 -4.58 -8.16
C TYR A 58 -1.69 -3.76 -6.89
N LEU A 59 -2.00 -2.48 -6.96
CA LEU A 59 -2.07 -1.61 -5.79
C LEU A 59 -3.27 -2.02 -4.91
N LEU A 60 -3.05 -2.18 -3.60
CA LEU A 60 -4.10 -2.49 -2.63
C LEU A 60 -4.56 -1.23 -1.87
N LEU A 61 -4.65 -0.13 -2.59
CA LEU A 61 -5.24 1.13 -2.16
C LEU A 61 -6.25 1.56 -3.21
N ARG A 62 -7.40 2.08 -2.78
CA ARG A 62 -8.31 2.75 -3.71
C ARG A 62 -7.69 4.07 -4.16
N ASP A 63 -8.02 4.51 -5.37
CA ASP A 63 -7.38 5.66 -6.01
C ASP A 63 -7.54 6.94 -5.19
N GLU A 64 -8.68 7.13 -4.53
CA GLU A 64 -8.93 8.30 -3.67
C GLU A 64 -8.01 8.37 -2.44
N TRP A 65 -7.47 7.24 -1.99
CA TRP A 65 -6.57 7.17 -0.84
C TRP A 65 -5.10 7.36 -1.22
N VAL A 66 -4.72 7.18 -2.48
CA VAL A 66 -3.33 7.36 -2.94
C VAL A 66 -2.78 8.75 -2.59
N PRO A 67 -3.44 9.88 -2.93
CA PRO A 67 -2.91 11.20 -2.59
C PRO A 67 -2.87 11.45 -1.07
N VAL A 68 -3.81 10.88 -0.31
CA VAL A 68 -3.86 11.01 1.16
C VAL A 68 -2.67 10.30 1.81
N VAL A 69 -2.42 9.05 1.42
CA VAL A 69 -1.31 8.24 1.93
C VAL A 69 0.04 8.83 1.52
N LYS A 70 0.14 9.33 0.27
CA LYS A 70 1.32 10.05 -0.20
C LYS A 70 1.62 11.28 0.63
N ARG A 71 0.62 12.14 0.85
CA ARG A 71 0.77 13.34 1.69
C ARG A 71 1.17 12.99 3.11
N TYR A 72 0.53 12.00 3.72
CA TYR A 72 0.90 11.54 5.07
C TYR A 72 2.36 11.10 5.15
N TYR A 73 2.82 10.29 4.19
CA TYR A 73 4.21 9.85 4.14
C TYR A 73 5.18 11.01 3.92
N GLU A 74 4.87 11.95 3.04
CA GLU A 74 5.69 13.14 2.77
C GLU A 74 5.81 14.06 4.00
N GLU A 75 4.72 14.25 4.76
CA GLU A 75 4.71 15.12 5.95
C GLU A 75 5.39 14.48 7.16
N THR A 76 5.27 13.15 7.32
CA THR A 76 5.63 12.47 8.58
C THR A 76 6.83 11.53 8.46
N GLY A 77 7.14 11.06 7.24
CA GLY A 77 8.09 9.97 7.00
C GLY A 77 7.65 8.62 7.60
N ALA A 78 6.42 8.51 8.09
CA ALA A 78 5.91 7.33 8.79
C ALA A 78 5.10 6.41 7.88
N PHE A 79 5.06 5.12 8.23
CA PHE A 79 4.25 4.14 7.50
C PHE A 79 2.77 4.38 7.80
N ALA A 80 1.92 4.25 6.77
CA ALA A 80 0.47 4.34 6.96
C ALA A 80 -0.13 3.08 7.59
N GLY A 81 0.62 1.96 7.62
CA GLY A 81 0.18 0.71 8.24
C GLY A 81 -1.05 0.07 7.58
N LEU A 82 -1.20 0.20 6.26
CA LEU A 82 -2.39 -0.25 5.52
C LEU A 82 -2.31 -1.70 5.02
N GLY A 83 -1.24 -2.44 5.34
CA GLY A 83 -1.11 -3.87 5.06
C GLY A 83 -1.53 -4.76 6.24
N THR A 84 -1.49 -6.08 6.04
CA THR A 84 -1.91 -7.06 7.06
C THR A 84 -0.73 -7.69 7.80
N MET A 85 -0.78 -7.66 9.13
CA MET A 85 0.09 -8.44 10.03
C MET A 85 -0.81 -9.22 10.99
N LEU A 86 -0.50 -10.48 11.28
CA LEU A 86 -1.25 -11.30 12.21
C LEU A 86 -1.01 -10.81 13.65
N GLY A 87 -2.11 -10.60 14.40
CA GLY A 87 -2.07 -10.33 15.84
C GLY A 87 -2.21 -8.86 16.25
N GLU A 88 -1.81 -7.91 15.40
CA GLU A 88 -1.94 -6.47 15.67
C GLU A 88 -2.13 -5.69 14.36
N PRO A 89 -2.81 -4.52 14.37
CA PRO A 89 -2.77 -3.60 13.24
C PRO A 89 -1.32 -3.30 12.85
N ALA A 90 -1.02 -3.23 11.57
CA ALA A 90 0.33 -2.92 11.13
C ALA A 90 0.82 -1.59 11.74
N PRO A 91 2.12 -1.49 12.10
CA PRO A 91 2.67 -0.26 12.66
C PRO A 91 2.31 0.95 11.81
N GLY A 92 1.80 2.00 12.48
CA GLY A 92 1.38 3.23 11.83
C GLY A 92 -0.12 3.34 11.53
N TYR A 93 -0.89 2.23 11.51
CA TYR A 93 -2.33 2.26 11.22
C TYR A 93 -3.09 3.28 12.07
N ARG A 94 -2.91 3.22 13.41
CA ARG A 94 -3.61 4.12 14.34
C ARG A 94 -3.17 5.58 14.18
N THR A 95 -1.88 5.82 13.98
CA THR A 95 -1.32 7.17 13.80
C THR A 95 -1.78 7.78 12.49
N PHE A 96 -1.83 6.99 11.42
CA PHE A 96 -2.34 7.39 10.12
C PHE A 96 -3.80 7.82 10.22
N PHE A 97 -4.68 6.99 10.79
CA PHE A 97 -6.10 7.36 10.89
C PHE A 97 -6.33 8.56 11.83
N ALA A 98 -5.57 8.71 12.91
CA ALA A 98 -5.63 9.92 13.73
C ALA A 98 -5.21 11.19 12.96
N TRP A 99 -4.20 11.09 12.09
CA TRP A 99 -3.82 12.17 11.19
C TRP A 99 -4.92 12.45 10.16
N VAL A 100 -5.52 11.40 9.56
CA VAL A 100 -6.63 11.54 8.61
C VAL A 100 -7.81 12.26 9.25
N ASP A 101 -8.23 11.87 10.45
CA ASP A 101 -9.34 12.51 11.17
C ASP A 101 -9.09 14.01 11.43
N THR A 102 -7.83 14.40 11.57
CA THR A 102 -7.43 15.80 11.76
C THR A 102 -7.43 16.58 10.44
N GLN A 103 -6.96 15.97 9.35
CA GLN A 103 -6.79 16.63 8.05
C GLN A 103 -8.06 16.60 7.18
N TYR A 104 -8.93 15.62 7.39
CA TYR A 104 -10.13 15.34 6.59
C TYR A 104 -11.33 15.10 7.53
N PRO A 105 -11.75 16.11 8.33
CA PRO A 105 -12.85 15.94 9.29
C PRO A 105 -14.19 15.59 8.63
N ASP A 106 -14.36 15.95 7.35
CA ASP A 106 -15.55 15.62 6.54
C ASP A 106 -15.37 14.33 5.72
N GLY A 107 -14.29 13.58 5.95
CA GLY A 107 -13.94 12.35 5.25
C GLY A 107 -13.13 12.54 3.98
N VAL A 108 -12.55 11.44 3.49
CA VAL A 108 -11.86 11.38 2.19
C VAL A 108 -12.90 11.20 1.10
N GLN A 109 -12.99 12.16 0.18
CA GLN A 109 -13.93 12.15 -0.93
C GLN A 109 -13.46 11.15 -2.00
N SER A 110 -14.37 10.29 -2.48
CA SER A 110 -14.12 9.47 -3.66
C SER A 110 -13.98 10.35 -4.90
N ALA A 111 -13.11 9.96 -5.84
CA ALA A 111 -12.99 10.64 -7.14
C ALA A 111 -14.24 10.43 -8.03
N ASP A 112 -15.08 9.44 -7.69
CA ASP A 112 -16.27 9.06 -8.43
C ASP A 112 -17.53 9.74 -7.83
N GLY A 113 -17.77 10.98 -8.26
CA GLY A 113 -19.04 11.69 -8.04
C GLY A 113 -19.99 11.53 -9.22
#